data_AF-A0A1I7XH53-F1
#
_entry.id   AF-A0A1I7XH53-F1
#
_cell.length_a   1.000
_cell.length_b   1.000
_cell.length_c   1.000
_cell.angle_alpha   90.00
_cell.angle_beta   90.00
_cell.angle_gamma   90.00
#
_symmetry.space_group_name_H-M   'P 1'
#
loop_
_entity.id
_entity.type
_entity.pdbx_description
1 polymer ?
#
loop_
_entity_poly.entity_id
_entity_poly.type
_entity_poly.pdbx_seq_one_letter_code
_entity_poly.pdbx_strand_id
1 'polypeptide(L)'
;MLINTVDDPTTRSAVIPQLREETPYTFKIRGKNRLGPGLPSAPFSATTWLGARPPQVSVTPAEHIEKEPSNDELSIECEASGVPKPKIIWLWSGQLVEDGKSSLHICKVQRRNISM
;
A
#
# COMPACT_ATOMS: atom_id res chain seq x y z
N MET A 1 16.65 -14.51 -21.45
CA MET A 1 17.09 -15.13 -20.17
C MET A 1 17.91 -14.09 -19.42
N LEU A 2 17.46 -13.65 -18.25
CA LEU A 2 18.20 -12.70 -17.40
C LEU A 2 19.21 -13.49 -16.54
N ILE A 3 20.44 -13.00 -16.42
CA ILE A 3 21.50 -13.61 -15.60
C ILE A 3 21.94 -12.57 -14.58
N ASN A 4 21.83 -12.92 -13.29
CA ASN A 4 22.37 -12.14 -12.19
C ASN A 4 23.59 -12.87 -11.61
N THR A 5 24.68 -12.14 -11.34
CA THR A 5 25.92 -12.70 -10.80
C THR A 5 26.13 -12.20 -9.37
N VAL A 6 26.62 -13.07 -8.50
CA VAL A 6 26.99 -12.77 -7.11
C VAL A 6 28.46 -13.15 -6.97
N ASP A 7 29.33 -12.17 -6.74
CA ASP A 7 30.78 -12.37 -6.71
C ASP A 7 31.30 -12.74 -5.31
N ASP A 8 30.58 -12.35 -4.25
CA ASP A 8 30.94 -12.70 -2.88
C ASP A 8 30.55 -14.16 -2.57
N PRO A 9 31.51 -15.06 -2.29
CA PRO A 9 31.25 -16.47 -2.03
C PRO A 9 30.54 -16.72 -0.68
N THR A 10 30.48 -15.73 0.21
CA THR A 10 29.79 -15.83 1.51
C THR A 10 28.33 -15.40 1.45
N THR A 11 27.92 -14.75 0.36
CA THR A 11 26.55 -14.27 0.16
C THR A 11 25.58 -15.45 -0.01
N ARG A 12 24.46 -15.40 0.71
CA ARG A 12 23.42 -16.45 0.71
C ARG A 12 22.09 -15.99 0.13
N SER A 13 22.00 -14.75 -0.33
CA SER A 13 20.79 -14.16 -0.91
C SER A 13 21.13 -13.25 -2.09
N ALA A 14 20.19 -13.09 -3.02
CA ALA A 14 20.34 -12.17 -4.14
C ALA A 14 18.99 -11.53 -4.46
N VAL A 15 19.00 -10.26 -4.84
CA VAL A 15 17.81 -9.54 -5.30
C VAL A 15 17.84 -9.46 -6.82
N ILE A 16 16.73 -9.84 -7.46
CA ILE A 16 16.56 -9.70 -8.90
C ILE A 16 15.66 -8.47 -9.12
N PRO A 17 16.23 -7.32 -9.54
CA PRO A 17 15.44 -6.11 -9.72
C PRO A 17 14.59 -6.21 -11.00
N GLN A 18 13.60 -5.31 -11.11
CA GLN A 18 12.84 -5.08 -12.36
C GLN A 18 12.07 -6.29 -12.90
N LEU A 19 11.66 -7.21 -12.01
CA LEU A 19 10.66 -8.20 -12.36
C LEU A 19 9.29 -7.51 -12.53
N ARG A 20 8.48 -7.99 -13.47
CA ARG A 20 7.13 -7.49 -13.70
C ARG A 20 6.22 -7.93 -12.56
N GLU A 21 5.25 -7.11 -12.18
CA GLU A 21 4.25 -7.45 -11.16
C GLU A 21 3.37 -8.62 -11.64
N GLU A 22 2.84 -9.41 -10.71
CA GLU A 22 1.89 -10.52 -10.96
C GLU A 22 2.34 -11.52 -12.03
N THR A 23 3.66 -11.69 -12.20
CA THR A 23 4.24 -12.46 -13.29
C THR A 23 4.94 -13.70 -12.73
N PRO A 24 4.61 -14.91 -13.22
CA PRO A 24 5.31 -16.13 -12.81
C PRO A 24 6.70 -16.18 -13.44
N TYR A 25 7.72 -16.42 -12.61
CA TYR A 25 9.10 -16.60 -13.03
C TYR A 25 9.63 -17.96 -12.58
N THR A 26 10.54 -18.52 -13.40
CA THR A 26 11.32 -19.70 -13.04
C THR A 26 12.78 -19.32 -12.89
N PHE A 27 13.34 -19.69 -11.74
CA PHE A 27 14.71 -19.38 -11.35
C PHE A 27 15.55 -20.66 -11.32
N LYS A 28 16.81 -20.54 -11.72
CA LYS A 28 17.84 -21.58 -11.62
C LYS A 28 19.13 -20.92 -11.15
N ILE A 29 19.88 -21.63 -10.31
CA ILE A 29 21.14 -21.14 -9.74
C ILE A 29 22.25 -22.10 -10.14
N ARG A 30 23.45 -21.59 -10.44
CA ARG A 30 24.64 -22.41 -10.65
C ARG A 30 25.86 -21.71 -10.08
N GLY A 31 26.80 -22.48 -9.52
CA GLY A 31 28.11 -21.97 -9.12
C GLY A 31 29.03 -21.77 -10.32
N LYS A 32 29.99 -20.86 -10.21
CA LYS A 32 31.09 -20.68 -11.17
C LYS A 32 32.40 -20.62 -10.40
N ASN A 33 33.40 -21.38 -10.84
CA ASN A 33 34.76 -21.31 -10.30
C ASN A 33 35.77 -21.10 -11.46
N ARG A 34 37.07 -21.17 -11.15
CA ARG A 34 38.16 -21.00 -12.14
C ARG A 34 38.12 -22.00 -13.30
N LEU A 35 37.49 -23.16 -13.14
CA LEU A 35 37.36 -24.18 -14.18
C LEU A 35 36.10 -23.99 -15.03
N GLY A 36 35.16 -23.13 -14.59
CA GLY A 36 33.96 -22.80 -15.34
C GLY A 36 32.67 -22.86 -14.51
N PRO A 37 31.51 -22.78 -15.18
CA PRO A 37 30.20 -22.92 -14.55
C PRO A 37 29.90 -24.40 -14.22
N GLY A 38 29.36 -24.64 -13.02
CA GLY A 38 28.81 -25.92 -12.62
C GLY A 38 27.41 -26.17 -13.19
N LEU A 39 26.83 -27.31 -12.82
CA LEU A 39 25.47 -27.68 -13.19
C LEU A 39 24.45 -26.70 -12.58
N PRO A 40 23.38 -26.35 -13.31
CA PRO A 40 22.24 -25.65 -12.75
C PRO A 40 21.52 -26.47 -11.67
N SER A 41 20.97 -25.78 -10.68
CA SER A 41 20.02 -26.33 -9.72
C SER A 41 18.75 -26.83 -10.42
N ALA A 42 17.95 -27.59 -9.68
CA ALA A 42 16.54 -27.76 -10.03
C ALA A 42 15.86 -26.37 -10.18
N PRO A 43 14.91 -26.22 -11.11
CA PRO A 43 14.15 -24.99 -11.23
C PRO A 43 13.26 -24.81 -10.00
N PHE A 44 13.11 -23.56 -9.55
CA PHE A 44 12.02 -23.18 -8.65
C PHE A 44 11.22 -22.04 -9.27
N SER A 45 9.91 -22.03 -9.05
CA SER A 45 9.02 -21.01 -9.59
C SER A 45 8.48 -20.13 -8.48
N ALA A 46 8.40 -18.83 -8.74
CA ALA A 46 7.74 -17.87 -7.86
C ALA A 46 6.99 -16.84 -8.70
N THR A 47 5.84 -16.39 -8.19
CA THR A 47 5.05 -15.32 -8.80
C THR A 47 5.32 -14.04 -8.03
N THR A 48 5.67 -12.97 -8.73
CA THR A 48 5.84 -11.65 -8.13
C THR A 48 4.49 -11.08 -7.67
N TRP A 49 4.56 -10.10 -6.76
CA TRP A 49 3.38 -9.39 -6.27
C TRP A 49 3.30 -7.98 -6.83
N LEU A 50 2.23 -7.26 -6.48
CA LEU A 50 2.13 -5.82 -6.72
C LEU A 50 3.28 -5.09 -6.02
N GLY A 51 3.88 -4.13 -6.72
CA GLY A 51 4.92 -3.26 -6.19
C GLY A 51 4.34 -2.32 -5.13
N ALA A 52 5.13 -2.06 -4.09
CA ALA A 52 4.73 -1.14 -3.03
C ALA A 52 4.48 0.26 -3.60
N ARG A 53 3.33 0.84 -3.23
CA ARG A 53 2.92 2.19 -3.66
C ARG A 53 2.42 2.96 -2.44
N PRO A 54 2.96 4.17 -2.17
CA PRO A 54 2.53 4.96 -1.02
C PRO A 54 1.04 5.33 -1.13
N PRO A 55 0.36 5.55 0.00
CA PRO A 55 -1.03 5.95 -0.02
C PRO A 55 -1.22 7.29 -0.74
N GLN A 56 -2.24 7.39 -1.60
CA GLN A 56 -2.74 8.62 -2.19
C GLN A 56 -4.18 8.80 -1.71
N VAL A 57 -4.51 9.99 -1.20
CA VAL A 57 -5.79 10.25 -0.54
C VAL A 57 -6.49 11.42 -1.22
N SER A 58 -7.79 11.28 -1.47
CA SER A 58 -8.68 12.33 -1.94
C SER A 58 -9.91 12.41 -1.06
N VAL A 59 -10.19 13.61 -0.54
CA VAL A 59 -11.35 13.88 0.32
C VAL A 59 -12.29 14.82 -0.41
N THR A 60 -13.60 14.55 -0.35
CA THR A 60 -14.63 15.36 -0.99
C THR A 60 -15.69 15.76 0.05
N PRO A 61 -15.98 17.06 0.21
CA PRO A 61 -15.28 18.19 -0.41
C PRO A 61 -13.86 18.36 0.15
N ALA A 62 -12.94 18.85 -0.69
CA ALA A 62 -11.53 19.05 -0.32
C ALA A 62 -11.29 20.34 0.50
N GLU A 63 -12.22 21.28 0.39
CA GLU A 63 -12.16 22.60 1.01
C GLU A 63 -12.67 22.59 2.45
N HIS A 64 -12.41 23.68 3.18
CA HIS A 64 -13.00 23.91 4.48
C HIS A 64 -14.54 23.93 4.40
N ILE A 65 -15.18 23.11 5.22
CA ILE A 65 -16.65 22.99 5.27
C ILE A 65 -17.18 23.87 6.40
N GLU A 66 -17.94 24.90 6.04
CA GLU A 66 -18.71 25.70 6.99
C GLU A 66 -20.20 25.41 6.83
N LYS A 67 -20.86 25.00 7.91
CA LYS A 67 -22.29 24.72 7.92
C LYS A 67 -22.91 25.25 9.20
N GLU A 68 -23.94 26.09 9.06
CA GLU A 68 -24.74 26.53 10.21
C GLU A 68 -25.52 25.35 10.81
N PRO A 69 -25.87 25.40 12.11
CA PRO A 69 -26.66 24.36 12.74
C PRO A 69 -27.98 24.11 12.00
N SER A 70 -28.12 22.91 11.45
CA SER A 70 -29.33 22.48 10.76
C SER A 70 -29.49 20.96 10.88
N ASN A 71 -30.68 20.48 10.50
CA ASN A 71 -30.96 19.05 10.34
C ASN A 71 -30.53 18.51 8.98
N ASP A 72 -29.79 19.30 8.20
CA ASP A 72 -29.32 18.86 6.89
C ASP A 72 -28.13 17.92 7.07
N GLU A 73 -28.11 16.85 6.28
CA GLU A 73 -27.01 15.89 6.29
C GLU A 73 -25.73 16.52 5.73
N LEU A 74 -24.60 16.30 6.41
CA LEU A 74 -23.26 16.56 5.89
C LEU A 74 -22.60 15.23 5.56
N SER A 75 -22.27 15.02 4.28
CA SER A 75 -21.52 13.85 3.81
C SER A 75 -20.10 14.29 3.46
N ILE A 76 -19.11 13.55 3.99
CA ILE A 76 -17.71 13.68 3.62
C ILE A 76 -17.24 12.33 3.09
N GLU A 77 -16.69 12.33 1.89
CA GLU A 77 -16.18 11.14 1.24
C GLU A 77 -14.66 11.15 1.26
N CYS A 78 -14.06 9.98 1.44
CA CYS A 78 -12.62 9.77 1.41
C CYS A 78 -12.30 8.53 0.58
N GLU A 79 -11.44 8.72 -0.41
CA GLU A 79 -10.87 7.65 -1.21
C GLU A 79 -9.37 7.57 -0.95
N ALA A 80 -8.86 6.35 -0.77
CA ALA A 80 -7.45 6.09 -0.56
C ALA A 80 -6.98 4.93 -1.46
N SER A 81 -5.96 5.20 -2.26
CA SER A 81 -5.29 4.19 -3.11
C SER A 81 -3.87 3.94 -2.61
N GLY A 82 -3.30 2.77 -2.90
CA GLY A 82 -1.96 2.38 -2.42
C GLY A 82 -1.78 0.87 -2.38
N VAL A 83 -0.53 0.41 -2.22
CA VAL A 83 -0.19 -1.00 -2.04
C VAL A 83 0.75 -1.15 -0.84
N PRO A 84 0.31 -1.81 0.25
CA PRO A 84 -1.00 -2.44 0.43
C PRO A 84 -2.15 -1.42 0.47
N LYS A 85 -3.39 -1.88 0.23
CA LYS A 85 -4.58 -1.02 0.25
C LYS A 85 -4.68 -0.30 1.61
N PRO A 86 -4.76 1.05 1.64
CA PRO A 86 -4.85 1.78 2.90
C PRO A 86 -6.17 1.54 3.64
N LYS A 87 -6.16 1.76 4.95
CA LYS A 87 -7.36 1.76 5.81
C LYS A 87 -7.73 3.20 6.14
N ILE A 88 -9.01 3.57 5.95
CA ILE A 88 -9.53 4.90 6.26
C ILE A 88 -10.12 4.89 7.68
N ILE A 89 -9.76 5.89 8.48
CA ILE A 89 -10.34 6.14 9.81
C ILE A 89 -10.85 7.58 9.87
N TRP A 90 -12.02 7.78 10.46
CA TRP A 90 -12.60 9.11 10.66
C TRP A 90 -12.50 9.51 12.12
N LEU A 91 -11.95 10.70 12.35
CA LEU A 91 -11.80 11.28 13.68
C LEU A 91 -12.65 12.54 13.79
N TRP A 92 -13.30 12.71 14.94
CA TRP A 92 -13.98 13.94 15.31
C TRP A 92 -13.39 14.49 16.61
N SER A 93 -12.80 15.68 16.56
CA SER A 93 -12.10 16.27 17.72
C SER A 93 -11.06 15.33 18.35
N GLY A 94 -10.36 14.55 17.52
CA GLY A 94 -9.35 13.58 17.95
C GLY A 94 -9.89 12.23 18.44
N GLN A 95 -11.21 12.03 18.49
CA GLN A 95 -11.83 10.75 18.86
C GLN A 95 -12.27 9.97 17.62
N LEU A 96 -12.09 8.64 17.65
CA LEU A 96 -12.52 7.75 16.58
C LEU A 96 -14.06 7.72 16.49
N VAL A 97 -14.58 7.96 15.29
CA VAL A 97 -16.02 7.92 14.99
C VAL A 97 -16.38 6.78 14.05
N GLU A 98 -15.57 6.57 13.01
CA GLU A 98 -15.77 5.47 12.04
C GLU A 98 -14.43 4.84 11.66
N ASP A 99 -14.46 3.52 11.42
CA ASP A 99 -13.30 2.73 11.04
C ASP A 99 -13.61 1.89 9.80
N GLY A 100 -12.79 2.00 8.77
CA GLY A 100 -12.90 1.21 7.54
C GLY A 100 -13.99 1.66 6.56
N LYS A 101 -14.67 2.78 6.82
CA LYS A 101 -15.68 3.36 5.91
C LYS A 101 -15.09 4.47 5.02
N SER A 102 -15.48 4.47 3.75
CA SER A 102 -15.09 5.50 2.77
C SER A 102 -15.94 6.77 2.86
N SER A 103 -17.07 6.76 3.58
CA SER A 103 -17.90 7.95 3.80
C SER A 103 -18.20 8.16 5.28
N LEU A 104 -18.29 9.43 5.67
CA LEU A 104 -18.75 9.90 6.97
C LEU A 104 -20.01 10.73 6.77
N HIS A 105 -21.10 10.30 7.41
CA HIS A 105 -22.40 10.96 7.35
C HIS A 105 -22.74 11.56 8.71
N ILE A 106 -23.04 12.87 8.75
CA ILE A 106 -23.41 13.60 9.96
C ILE A 106 -24.81 14.18 9.76
N CYS A 107 -25.81 13.61 10.43
CA CYS A 107 -27.22 14.00 10.27
C CYS A 107 -27.65 15.23 11.09
N LYS A 108 -26.88 15.63 12.10
CA LYS A 108 -27.19 16.78 12.97
C LYS A 108 -25.94 17.58 13.26
N VAL A 109 -25.87 18.78 12.69
CA VAL A 109 -24.82 19.74 13.03
C VAL A 109 -25.38 20.68 14.10
N GLN A 110 -24.78 20.67 15.29
CA GLN A 110 -25.19 21.53 16.40
C GLN A 110 -23.98 22.29 16.95
N ARG A 111 -24.15 23.58 17.31
CA ARG A 111 -23.13 24.30 18.09
C ARG A 111 -23.01 23.60 19.44
N ARG A 112 -21.78 23.21 19.84
CA ARG A 112 -21.53 22.86 21.23
C ARG A 112 -21.76 24.14 22.05
N ASN A 113 -22.75 24.13 22.93
CA ASN A 113 -22.76 25.05 24.07
C ASN A 113 -21.59 24.64 24.97
N ILE A 114 -20.44 25.28 24.77
CA ILE A 114 -19.37 25.25 25.77
C ILE A 114 -19.83 26.22 26.85
N SER A 115 -20.58 25.72 27.82
CA SER A 115 -20.82 26.44 29.07
C SER A 115 -19.46 26.60 29.78
N MET A 116 -19.02 27.85 29.93
CA MET A 116 -17.94 28.25 30.83
C MET A 116 -18.45 28.30 32.27
#